data_AF-A0A1V1WYG1-F1
#
_entry.id   AF-A0A1V1WYG1-F1
#
_cell.length_a   1.000
_cell.length_b   1.000
_cell.length_c   1.000
_cell.angle_alpha   90.00
_cell.angle_beta   90.00
_cell.angle_gamma   90.00
#
_symmetry.space_group_name_H-M   'P 1'
#
loop_
_entity.id
_entity.type
_entity.pdbx_description
1 polymer ?
#
loop_
_entity_poly.entity_id
_entity_poly.type
_entity_poly.pdbx_seq_one_letter_code
_entity_poly.pdbx_strand_id
1 'polypeptide(L)'
;MTHLSTGKSNNVSELLEQFSDSFVLLILVSISPRHQKTGLLEEQGAWVLSFWSKMIEAVKDIVGCRVLWNTIFFAVDQSKVGLTESVLERMLLQLKSPILKSICVTMETKGSVQDKIKALDTMQLETSSELNFNTIEMIKTRLVDGEVYKP
;
A
#
# COMPACT_ATOMS: atom_id res chain seq x y z
N MET A 1 -14.32 10.50 20.22
CA MET A 1 -14.44 10.52 18.74
C MET A 1 -13.25 11.26 18.19
N THR A 2 -12.22 10.53 17.75
CA THR A 2 -11.05 11.11 17.10
C THR A 2 -11.43 11.44 15.66
N HIS A 3 -11.42 12.72 15.30
CA HIS A 3 -11.52 13.16 13.92
C HIS A 3 -10.27 12.68 13.17
N LEU A 4 -10.38 11.59 12.40
CA LEU A 4 -9.39 11.25 11.39
C LEU A 4 -9.48 12.33 10.30
N SER A 5 -8.56 13.29 10.33
CA SER A 5 -8.42 14.25 9.25
C SER A 5 -8.06 13.48 7.98
N THR A 6 -8.85 13.65 6.91
CA THR A 6 -8.41 13.30 5.55
C THR A 6 -7.14 14.11 5.26
N GLY A 7 -5.98 13.48 5.45
CA GLY A 7 -4.69 14.17 5.46
C GLY A 7 -3.70 13.45 4.56
N LYS A 8 -3.17 14.17 3.58
CA LYS A 8 -1.89 13.83 2.96
C LYS A 8 -0.82 14.07 4.02
N SER A 9 -0.43 13.04 4.76
CA SER A 9 0.81 13.12 5.54
C SER A 9 1.98 12.95 4.59
N ASN A 10 2.99 13.81 4.68
CA ASN A 10 4.26 13.58 3.97
C ASN A 10 5.19 12.65 4.76
N ASN A 11 4.80 12.27 5.99
CA ASN A 11 5.61 11.52 6.93
C ASN A 11 4.86 10.26 7.40
N VAL A 12 5.49 9.10 7.22
CA VAL A 12 4.95 7.79 7.63
C VAL A 12 4.67 7.76 9.14
N SER A 13 5.56 8.32 9.96
CA SER A 13 5.40 8.30 11.42
C SER A 13 4.17 9.10 11.86
N GLU A 14 4.00 10.32 11.35
CA GLU A 14 2.83 11.17 11.63
C GLU A 14 1.51 10.51 11.18
N LEU A 15 1.56 9.72 10.10
CA LEU A 15 0.41 8.95 9.65
C LEU A 15 0.07 7.82 10.62
N LEU A 16 1.08 7.07 11.05
CA LEU A 16 0.92 5.92 11.96
C LEU A 16 0.57 6.33 13.39
N GLU A 17 0.99 7.52 13.82
CA GLU A 17 0.61 8.09 15.13
C GLU A 17 -0.90 8.26 15.28
N GLN A 18 -1.63 8.48 14.19
CA GLN A 18 -3.11 8.54 14.20
C GLN A 18 -3.75 7.21 14.60
N PHE A 19 -2.98 6.11 14.56
CA PHE A 19 -3.41 4.76 14.89
C PHE A 19 -2.63 4.15 16.06
N SER A 20 -1.92 4.95 16.88
CA SER A 20 -0.90 4.48 17.85
C SER A 20 -1.28 3.22 18.65
N ASP A 21 -2.55 3.05 19.01
CA ASP A 21 -3.05 1.92 19.83
C ASP A 21 -4.11 1.05 19.14
N SER A 22 -4.46 1.38 17.89
CA SER A 22 -5.50 0.70 17.14
C SER A 22 -4.94 -0.41 16.26
N PHE A 23 -5.81 -1.38 15.98
CA PHE A 23 -5.58 -2.32 14.90
C PHE A 23 -5.65 -1.57 13.57
N VAL A 24 -4.69 -1.84 12.69
CA VAL A 24 -4.58 -1.17 11.41
C VAL A 24 -4.20 -2.18 10.33
N LEU A 25 -4.80 -2.02 9.15
CA LEU A 25 -4.33 -2.64 7.93
C LEU A 25 -3.35 -1.70 7.25
N LEU A 26 -2.11 -2.16 7.12
CA LEU A 26 -1.08 -1.52 6.33
C LEU A 26 -1.17 -2.01 4.90
N ILE A 27 -1.07 -1.09 3.94
CA ILE A 27 -1.11 -1.39 2.51
C ILE A 27 0.07 -0.70 1.85
N LEU A 28 0.92 -1.47 1.18
CA LEU A 28 2.05 -0.97 0.42
C LEU A 28 1.89 -1.37 -1.04
N VAL A 29 1.81 -0.39 -1.92
CA VAL A 29 1.71 -0.60 -3.37
C VAL A 29 2.96 -0.05 -4.03
N SER A 30 3.71 -0.93 -4.69
CA SER A 30 4.92 -0.60 -5.43
C SER A 30 4.75 -0.88 -6.92
N ILE A 31 5.32 -0.03 -7.77
CA ILE A 31 5.32 -0.20 -9.22
C ILE A 31 6.73 -0.20 -9.82
N SER A 32 6.97 -1.05 -10.82
CA SER A 32 8.20 -1.06 -11.61
C SER A 32 7.92 -1.31 -13.09
N PRO A 33 8.87 -1.00 -13.98
CA PRO A 33 8.85 -1.49 -15.35
C PRO A 33 8.90 -3.02 -15.41
N ARG A 34 8.14 -3.66 -16.31
CA ARG A 34 8.23 -5.12 -16.58
C ARG A 34 9.51 -5.54 -17.28
N HIS A 35 10.14 -4.61 -17.98
CA HIS A 35 11.40 -4.80 -18.68
C HIS A 35 12.38 -3.73 -18.24
N GLN A 36 13.68 -3.93 -18.46
CA GLN A 36 14.72 -2.90 -18.23
C GLN A 36 14.63 -1.74 -19.25
N LYS A 37 13.42 -1.27 -19.55
CA LYS A 37 13.18 -0.05 -20.31
C LYS A 37 13.39 1.12 -19.36
N THR A 38 14.49 1.83 -19.57
CA THR A 38 14.73 3.14 -18.95
C THR A 38 13.72 4.15 -19.52
N GLY A 39 13.36 5.17 -18.73
CA GLY A 39 12.54 6.29 -19.19
C GLY A 39 11.03 6.19 -18.94
N LEU A 40 10.53 5.23 -18.16
CA LEU A 40 9.10 5.09 -17.83
C LEU A 40 8.65 5.85 -16.56
N LEU A 41 9.43 6.87 -16.15
CA LEU A 41 9.17 7.61 -14.92
C LEU A 41 7.81 8.35 -14.98
N GLU A 42 7.46 8.89 -16.14
CA GLU A 42 6.20 9.60 -16.35
C GLU A 42 5.01 8.65 -16.23
N GLU A 43 5.07 7.46 -16.84
CA GLU A 43 4.01 6.46 -16.77
C GLU A 43 3.85 5.90 -15.36
N GLN A 44 4.95 5.68 -14.64
CA GLN A 44 4.91 5.25 -13.24
C GLN A 44 4.30 6.33 -12.34
N GLY A 45 4.70 7.59 -12.52
CA GLY A 45 4.13 8.72 -11.79
C GLY A 45 2.64 8.89 -12.07
N ALA A 46 2.23 8.82 -13.33
CA ALA A 46 0.82 8.88 -13.73
C ALA A 46 0.00 7.73 -13.14
N TRP A 47 0.56 6.52 -13.12
CA TRP A 47 -0.07 5.35 -12.52
C TRP A 47 -0.27 5.54 -11.00
N VAL A 48 0.79 5.94 -10.29
CA VAL A 48 0.79 6.21 -8.84
C VAL A 48 -0.26 7.25 -8.49
N LEU A 49 -0.29 8.38 -9.22
CA LEU A 49 -1.26 9.44 -9.01
C LEU A 49 -2.71 9.00 -9.29
N SER A 50 -2.92 8.22 -10.35
CA SER A 50 -4.24 7.68 -10.69
C SER A 50 -4.74 6.70 -9.62
N PHE A 51 -3.88 5.78 -9.18
CA PHE A 51 -4.16 4.84 -8.11
C PHE A 51 -4.52 5.56 -6.81
N TRP A 52 -3.67 6.51 -6.40
CA TRP A 52 -3.88 7.34 -5.21
C TRP A 52 -5.23 8.08 -5.23
N SER A 53 -5.52 8.76 -6.34
CA SER A 53 -6.74 9.57 -6.48
C SER A 53 -8.00 8.70 -6.39
N LYS A 54 -8.00 7.55 -7.08
CA LYS A 54 -9.11 6.60 -7.05
C LYS A 54 -9.30 5.96 -5.66
N MET A 55 -8.22 5.64 -4.95
CA MET A 55 -8.30 5.08 -3.60
C MET A 55 -8.92 6.06 -2.61
N ILE A 56 -8.51 7.33 -2.63
CA ILE A 56 -9.11 8.37 -1.75
C ILE A 56 -10.59 8.60 -2.06
N GLU A 57 -10.96 8.58 -3.34
CA GLU A 57 -12.36 8.75 -3.74
C GLU A 57 -13.22 7.57 -3.30
N ALA A 58 -12.72 6.35 -3.44
CA ALA A 58 -13.47 5.13 -3.16
C ALA A 58 -13.51 4.76 -1.67
N VAL A 59 -12.44 5.03 -0.92
CA VAL A 59 -12.36 4.77 0.52
C VAL A 59 -12.29 6.10 1.25
N LYS A 60 -13.46 6.64 1.61
CA LYS A 60 -13.55 7.90 2.37
C LYS A 60 -12.70 7.83 3.64
N ASP A 61 -11.99 8.91 3.94
CA ASP A 61 -11.08 9.05 5.07
C ASP A 61 -9.96 7.98 5.14
N ILE A 62 -9.61 7.37 4.01
CA ILE A 62 -8.33 6.67 3.93
C ILE A 62 -7.19 7.68 4.07
N VAL A 63 -6.17 7.30 4.84
CA VAL A 63 -4.94 8.07 4.95
C VAL A 63 -3.82 7.30 4.28
N GLY A 64 -2.92 8.04 3.65
CA GLY A 64 -1.73 7.47 3.05
C GLY A 64 -0.63 8.50 2.92
N CYS A 65 0.53 8.02 2.50
CA CYS A 65 1.63 8.86 2.11
C CYS A 65 2.40 8.22 0.97
N ARG A 66 3.06 9.05 0.18
CA ARG A 66 4.04 8.57 -0.79
C ARG A 66 5.34 8.30 -0.05
N VAL A 67 5.86 7.08 -0.14
CA VAL A 67 7.14 6.70 0.49
C VAL A 67 8.30 6.92 -0.48
N LEU A 68 8.11 6.50 -1.72
CA LEU A 68 9.04 6.69 -2.84
C LEU A 68 8.25 7.13 -4.08
N TRP A 69 8.95 7.57 -5.13
CA TRP A 69 8.30 8.01 -6.37
C TRP A 69 7.44 6.92 -7.04
N ASN A 70 7.74 5.65 -6.80
CA ASN A 70 7.06 4.47 -7.32
C ASN A 70 6.32 3.64 -6.25
N THR A 71 6.23 4.14 -5.00
CA THR A 71 5.64 3.40 -3.90
C THR A 71 4.72 4.27 -3.07
N ILE A 72 3.51 3.78 -2.84
CA ILE A 72 2.50 4.40 -2.01
C ILE A 72 2.22 3.51 -0.81
N PHE A 73 2.05 4.15 0.34
CA PHE A 73 1.62 3.52 1.57
C PHE A 73 0.26 4.06 2.01
N PHE A 74 -0.61 3.18 2.48
CA PHE A 74 -1.84 3.53 3.18
C PHE A 74 -1.89 2.81 4.52
N ALA A 75 -2.53 3.46 5.48
CA ALA A 75 -2.94 2.81 6.72
C ALA A 75 -4.44 2.98 6.91
N VAL A 76 -5.10 1.88 7.24
CA VAL A 76 -6.55 1.81 7.26
C VAL A 76 -7.03 1.24 8.58
N ASP A 77 -7.96 1.95 9.20
CA ASP A 77 -8.62 1.47 10.41
C ASP A 77 -9.32 0.13 10.18
N GLN A 78 -9.35 -0.72 11.21
CA GLN A 78 -9.98 -2.05 11.16
C GLN A 78 -11.42 -2.02 10.60
N SER A 79 -12.19 -0.99 10.93
CA SER A 79 -13.59 -0.85 10.49
C SER A 79 -13.75 -0.74 8.97
N LYS A 80 -12.68 -0.41 8.23
CA LYS A 80 -12.69 -0.17 6.78
C LYS A 80 -11.94 -1.25 5.98
N VAL A 81 -11.42 -2.29 6.63
CA VAL A 81 -10.61 -3.35 5.99
C VAL A 81 -11.33 -4.00 4.81
N GLY A 82 -12.49 -4.60 5.04
CA GLY A 82 -13.20 -5.34 3.98
C GLY A 82 -13.62 -4.47 2.78
N LEU A 83 -14.01 -3.21 3.03
CA LEU A 83 -14.27 -2.25 1.95
C LEU A 83 -12.99 -1.95 1.17
N THR A 84 -11.89 -1.72 1.87
CA THR A 84 -10.62 -1.33 1.27
C THR A 84 -10.04 -2.45 0.44
N GLU A 85 -10.06 -3.70 0.90
CA GLU A 85 -9.56 -4.85 0.13
C GLU A 85 -10.34 -5.02 -1.18
N SER A 86 -11.68 -4.93 -1.13
CA SER A 86 -12.52 -5.01 -2.33
C SER A 86 -12.25 -3.88 -3.34
N VAL A 87 -12.01 -2.67 -2.84
CA VAL A 87 -11.65 -1.52 -3.68
C VAL A 87 -10.23 -1.68 -4.26
N LEU A 88 -9.28 -2.09 -3.43
CA LEU A 88 -7.87 -2.27 -3.76
C LEU A 88 -7.70 -3.25 -4.94
N GLU A 89 -8.31 -4.43 -4.84
CA GLU A 89 -8.25 -5.43 -5.91
C GLU A 89 -8.82 -4.89 -7.23
N ARG A 90 -9.98 -4.23 -7.15
CA ARG A 90 -10.63 -3.61 -8.30
C ARG A 90 -9.74 -2.54 -8.94
N MET A 91 -9.10 -1.70 -8.14
CA MET A 91 -8.23 -0.62 -8.64
C MET A 91 -6.97 -1.18 -9.30
N LEU A 92 -6.33 -2.18 -8.69
CA LEU A 92 -5.15 -2.85 -9.26
C LEU A 92 -5.49 -3.54 -10.59
N LEU A 93 -6.67 -4.15 -10.70
CA LEU A 93 -7.16 -4.73 -11.95
C LEU A 93 -7.44 -3.68 -13.02
N GLN A 94 -8.11 -2.58 -12.68
CA GLN A 94 -8.43 -1.48 -13.62
C GLN A 94 -7.19 -0.77 -14.13
N LEU A 95 -6.16 -0.66 -13.29
CA LEU A 95 -4.91 0.04 -13.62
C LEU A 95 -3.83 -0.91 -14.14
N LYS A 96 -4.18 -2.14 -14.51
CA LYS A 96 -3.22 -3.05 -15.16
C LYS A 96 -2.57 -2.38 -16.36
N SER A 97 -1.25 -2.43 -16.39
CA SER A 97 -0.43 -1.90 -17.48
C SER A 97 0.35 -3.03 -18.15
N PRO A 98 0.46 -3.03 -19.49
CA PRO A 98 1.28 -4.00 -20.21
C PRO A 98 2.78 -3.74 -20.05
N ILE A 99 3.16 -2.54 -19.59
CA ILE A 99 4.57 -2.13 -19.45
C ILE A 99 5.00 -1.98 -17.99
N LEU A 100 4.06 -1.83 -17.07
CA LEU A 100 4.33 -1.74 -15.64
C LEU A 100 3.86 -2.99 -14.89
N LYS A 101 4.58 -3.32 -13.83
CA LYS A 101 4.26 -4.36 -12.86
C LYS A 101 3.94 -3.69 -11.54
N SER A 102 2.75 -3.94 -11.01
CA SER A 102 2.33 -3.50 -9.68
C SER A 102 2.39 -4.67 -8.71
N ILE A 103 2.89 -4.42 -7.50
CA ILE A 103 2.86 -5.36 -6.37
C ILE A 103 2.20 -4.65 -5.21
N CYS A 104 1.20 -5.29 -4.63
CA CYS A 104 0.57 -4.84 -3.40
C CYS A 104 0.85 -5.85 -2.29
N VAL A 105 1.34 -5.35 -1.17
CA VAL A 105 1.44 -6.12 0.07
C VAL A 105 0.50 -5.49 1.07
N THR A 106 -0.30 -6.30 1.74
CA THR A 106 -1.12 -5.89 2.86
C THR A 106 -0.70 -6.64 4.12
N MET A 107 -0.72 -5.96 5.26
CA MET A 107 -0.38 -6.54 6.54
C MET A 107 -1.26 -5.96 7.64
N GLU A 108 -1.94 -6.84 8.35
CA GLU A 108 -2.64 -6.49 9.56
C GLU A 108 -1.67 -6.38 10.74
N THR A 109 -1.77 -5.32 11.53
CA THR A 109 -0.90 -5.13 12.69
C THR A 109 -1.61 -4.38 13.81
N LYS A 110 -1.16 -4.64 15.03
CA LYS A 110 -1.57 -3.97 16.26
C LYS A 110 -0.32 -3.73 17.09
N GLY A 111 -0.30 -2.65 17.84
CA GLY A 111 0.83 -2.29 18.70
C GLY A 111 1.27 -0.87 18.45
N SER A 112 2.45 -0.53 18.96
CA SER A 112 2.99 0.82 18.91
C SER A 112 3.30 1.27 17.48
N VAL A 113 3.56 2.57 17.30
CA VAL A 113 4.06 3.11 16.02
C VAL A 113 5.34 2.39 15.57
N GLN A 114 6.22 1.99 16.48
CA GLN A 114 7.43 1.24 16.12
C GLN A 114 7.14 -0.16 15.56
N ASP A 115 6.13 -0.85 16.09
CA ASP A 115 5.73 -2.17 15.58
C ASP A 115 5.19 -2.04 14.14
N LYS A 116 4.42 -0.98 13.89
CA LYS A 116 3.89 -0.64 12.57
C LYS A 116 4.99 -0.24 11.56
N ILE A 117 6.03 0.46 12.02
CA ILE A 117 7.21 0.79 11.20
C ILE A 117 7.98 -0.49 10.83
N LYS A 118 8.23 -1.39 11.80
CA LYS A 118 8.89 -2.69 11.52
C LYS A 118 8.10 -3.54 10.52
N ALA A 119 6.77 -3.53 10.65
CA ALA A 119 5.87 -4.17 9.69
C ALA A 119 6.06 -3.57 8.28
N LEU A 120 6.08 -2.24 8.17
CA LEU A 120 6.34 -1.55 6.90
C LEU A 120 7.71 -1.89 6.30
N ASP A 121 8.78 -1.91 7.10
CA ASP A 121 10.12 -2.29 6.64
C ASP A 121 10.12 -3.72 6.05
N THR A 122 9.39 -4.63 6.70
CA THR A 122 9.21 -6.02 6.22
C THR A 122 8.48 -6.05 4.87
N MET A 123 7.41 -5.25 4.73
CA MET A 123 6.67 -5.13 3.46
C MET A 123 7.54 -4.52 2.35
N GLN A 124 8.39 -3.55 2.66
CA GLN A 124 9.31 -2.93 1.70
C GLN A 124 10.38 -3.92 1.21
N LEU A 125 10.95 -4.71 2.12
CA LEU A 125 11.90 -5.77 1.76
C LEU A 125 11.25 -6.78 0.80
N GLU A 126 10.01 -7.18 1.09
CA GLU A 126 9.27 -8.12 0.26
C GLU A 126 8.95 -7.57 -1.12
N THR A 127 8.39 -6.35 -1.20
CA THR A 127 8.13 -5.72 -2.51
C THR A 127 9.42 -5.61 -3.31
N SER A 128 10.54 -5.25 -2.69
CA SER A 128 11.84 -5.17 -3.36
C SER A 128 12.30 -6.53 -3.90
N SER A 129 12.16 -7.60 -3.11
CA SER A 129 12.47 -8.96 -3.53
C SER A 129 11.62 -9.39 -4.73
N GLU A 130 10.30 -9.22 -4.64
CA GLU A 130 9.37 -9.66 -5.69
C GLU A 130 9.50 -8.86 -7.00
N LEU A 131 9.87 -7.58 -6.93
CA LEU A 131 10.18 -6.79 -8.12
C LEU A 131 11.42 -7.36 -8.84
N ASN A 132 12.39 -7.91 -8.10
CA ASN A 132 13.59 -8.52 -8.68
C ASN A 132 13.33 -9.89 -9.31
N PHE A 133 12.33 -10.65 -8.85
CA PHE A 133 12.06 -12.02 -9.31
C PHE A 133 10.98 -12.16 -10.41
N ASN A 134 10.43 -11.06 -10.94
CA ASN A 134 9.42 -11.08 -12.02
C ASN A 134 8.12 -11.88 -11.74
N THR A 135 7.84 -12.22 -10.49
CA THR A 135 6.62 -12.89 -10.01
C THR A 135 5.36 -12.05 -10.22
N ILE A 136 4.33 -12.59 -10.87
CA ILE A 136 3.13 -11.86 -11.36
C ILE A 136 2.07 -11.63 -10.25
N GLU A 137 2.35 -12.03 -9.01
CA GLU A 137 1.37 -11.92 -7.93
C GLU A 137 1.10 -10.45 -7.59
N MET A 138 -0.17 -10.04 -7.71
CA MET A 138 -0.57 -8.63 -7.59
C MET A 138 -0.88 -8.21 -6.16
N ILE A 139 -1.36 -9.13 -5.33
CA ILE A 139 -1.70 -8.90 -3.92
C ILE A 139 -1.12 -10.04 -3.10
N LYS A 140 -0.40 -9.67 -2.06
CA LYS A 140 0.03 -10.58 -0.99
C LYS A 140 -0.52 -10.08 0.33
N THR A 141 -1.29 -10.92 1.02
CA THR A 141 -1.91 -10.58 2.29
C THR A 141 -1.22 -11.32 3.43
N ARG A 142 -0.90 -10.60 4.52
CA ARG A 142 -0.34 -11.18 5.75
C ARG A 142 -1.27 -10.97 6.93
N LEU A 143 -1.38 -12.01 7.75
CA LEU A 143 -2.07 -11.99 9.03
C LEU A 143 -1.16 -11.39 10.12
N VAL A 144 -1.73 -11.12 11.30
CA VAL A 144 -1.09 -10.47 12.45
C VAL A 144 0.24 -11.11 12.87
N ASP A 145 0.43 -12.41 12.62
CA ASP A 145 1.65 -13.16 12.96
C ASP A 145 2.68 -13.23 11.81
N GLY A 146 2.46 -12.48 10.72
CA GLY A 146 3.34 -12.46 9.55
C GLY A 146 3.17 -13.65 8.61
N GLU A 147 2.24 -14.56 8.91
CA GLU A 147 1.84 -15.65 8.03
C GLU A 147 1.22 -15.11 6.73
N VAL A 148 1.65 -15.67 5.60
CA VAL A 148 1.13 -15.29 4.28
C VAL A 148 -0.17 -16.06 4.04
N TYR A 149 -1.26 -15.32 3.82
CA TYR A 149 -2.51 -15.92 3.35
C TYR A 149 -2.30 -16.46 1.94
N LYS A 150 -2.40 -17.78 1.78
CA LYS A 150 -2.47 -18.43 0.47
C LYS A 150 -3.94 -18.86 0.26
N PRO A 151 -4.61 -18.39 -0.79
CA PRO A 151 -5.95 -18.88 -1.12
C PRO A 151 -5.94 -20.39 -1.42
#